data_AF-A0A3B9M9Z6-F1
#
_entry.id   AF-A0A3B9M9Z6-F1
#
_cell.length_a   1.000
_cell.length_b   1.000
_cell.length_c   1.000
_cell.angle_alpha   90.00
_cell.angle_beta   90.00
_cell.angle_gamma   90.00
#
_symmetry.space_group_name_H-M   'P 1'
#
loop_
_entity.id
_entity.type
_entity.pdbx_description
1 polymer ?
#
loop_
_entity_poly.entity_id
_entity_poly.type
_entity_poly.pdbx_seq_one_letter_code
_entity_poly.pdbx_strand_id
1 'polypeptide(L)' 'MEVGLCASCKHSRAISGKQSTFWMCELSRTDPSFPRYPRLPVLRCRGYEPKSDPDLPSPPLRGGAPRVAGSPGEVN' A
#
# COMPACT_ATOMS: atom_id res chain seq x y z
N MET A 1 5.62 -3.93 -13.49
CA MET A 1 4.78 -5.02 -12.94
C MET A 1 4.51 -4.65 -11.50
N GLU A 2 3.32 -4.13 -11.20
CA GLU A 2 2.96 -3.66 -9.87
C GLU A 2 2.29 -4.80 -9.09
N VAL A 3 2.74 -5.04 -7.85
CA VAL A 3 2.17 -6.06 -6.96
C VAL A 3 1.03 -5.46 -6.13
N GLY A 4 1.07 -4.14 -5.90
CA GLY A 4 0.12 -3.40 -5.05
C GLY A 4 0.46 -3.55 -3.57
N LEU A 5 -0.57 -3.66 -2.73
CA LEU A 5 -0.44 -3.77 -1.27
C LEU A 5 0.38 -5.00 -0.84
N CYS A 6 0.32 -6.09 -1.61
CA CYS A 6 1.12 -7.28 -1.32
C CYS A 6 2.63 -7.07 -1.46
N ALA A 7 3.13 -5.96 -2.02
CA ALA A 7 4.57 -5.68 -2.04
C ALA A 7 5.13 -5.36 -0.64
N SER A 8 4.36 -4.61 0.15
CA SER A 8 4.74 -4.10 1.47
C SER A 8 4.02 -4.83 2.60
N CYS A 9 3.30 -5.92 2.32
CA CYS A 9 2.56 -6.66 3.33
C CYS A 9 3.48 -7.63 4.09
N LYS A 10 3.29 -7.76 5.40
CA LYS A 10 4.03 -8.73 6.22
C LYS A 10 3.61 -10.17 6.00
N HIS A 11 2.35 -10.39 5.60
CA HIS A 11 1.76 -11.71 5.37
C HIS A 11 2.00 -12.26 3.96
N SER A 12 2.52 -11.42 3.06
CA SER A 12 2.81 -11.83 1.69
C SER A 12 4.23 -12.34 1.56
N ARG A 13 4.38 -13.46 0.85
CA ARG A 13 5.66 -14.07 0.57
C ARG A 13 5.92 -14.12 -0.93
N ALA A 14 7.01 -13.50 -1.37
CA ALA A 14 7.49 -13.59 -2.74
C ALA A 14 8.26 -14.90 -2.94
N ILE A 15 7.90 -15.65 -3.97
CA ILE A 15 8.51 -16.91 -4.37
C ILE A 15 9.03 -16.71 -5.79
N SER A 16 10.33 -16.47 -5.91
CA SER A 16 11.01 -16.35 -7.20
C SER A 16 11.24 -17.72 -7.82
N GLY A 17 10.55 -18.03 -8.92
CA GLY A 17 10.83 -19.18 -9.78
C GLY A 17 11.76 -18.82 -10.94
N LYS A 18 12.19 -19.82 -11.72
CA LYS A 18 13.11 -19.64 -12.87
C LYS A 18 12.59 -18.72 -13.97
N GLN A 19 11.28 -18.66 -14.18
CA GLN A 19 10.64 -17.87 -15.25
C GLN A 19 9.63 -16.83 -14.74
N SER A 20 9.26 -16.88 -13.46
CA SER A 20 8.23 -15.99 -12.90
C SER A 20 8.32 -15.91 -11.39
N THR A 21 7.98 -14.74 -10.85
CA THR A 21 7.85 -14.51 -9.42
C THR A 21 6.39 -14.64 -9.03
N PHE A 22 6.10 -15.56 -8.11
CA PHE A 22 4.78 -15.79 -7.56
C PHE A 22 4.67 -15.14 -6.18
N TRP A 23 3.49 -14.62 -5.85
CA TRP A 23 3.20 -14.08 -4.53
C TRP A 23 2.19 -14.97 -3.83
N MET A 24 2.50 -15.39 -2.61
CA MET A 24 1.65 -16.23 -1.78
C MET A 24 1.18 -15.45 -0.55
N CYS A 25 -0.10 -15.58 -0.21
CA CYS A 25 -0.69 -15.01 1.00
C CYS A 25 -0.67 -16.06 2.12
N GLU A 26 0.01 -15.77 3.24
CA GLU A 26 0.04 -16.67 4.38
C GLU A 26 -1.24 -16.61 5.22
N LEU A 27 -2.02 -15.52 5.14
CA LEU A 27 -3.33 -15.40 5.80
C LEU A 27 -4.32 -16.47 5.36
N SER A 28 -4.19 -16.98 4.12
CA SER A 28 -5.01 -18.10 3.63
C SER A 28 -4.85 -19.39 4.44
N ARG A 29 -3.81 -19.49 5.27
CA ARG A 29 -3.60 -20.63 6.17
C ARG A 29 -4.48 -20.54 7.41
N THR A 30 -4.73 -19.33 7.89
CA THR A 30 -5.55 -19.05 9.08
C THR A 30 -6.99 -18.75 8.73
N ASP A 31 -7.22 -18.08 7.61
CA ASP A 31 -8.53 -17.63 7.17
C ASP A 31 -8.78 -18.02 5.71
N PRO A 32 -9.74 -18.93 5.44
CA PRO A 32 -10.00 -19.44 4.11
C PRO A 32 -10.70 -18.42 3.19
N SER A 33 -11.12 -17.26 3.71
CA SER A 33 -11.67 -16.17 2.90
C SER A 33 -10.58 -15.45 2.08
N PHE A 34 -9.30 -15.63 2.42
CA PHE A 34 -8.18 -15.10 1.64
C PHE A 34 -7.71 -16.11 0.58
N PRO A 35 -7.50 -15.68 -0.68
CA PRO A 35 -6.93 -16.54 -1.72
C PRO A 35 -5.42 -16.76 -1.51
N ARG A 36 -5.00 -18.03 -1.52
CA ARG A 36 -3.59 -18.42 -1.30
C ARG A 36 -2.63 -17.83 -2.33
N TYR A 37 -3.11 -17.66 -3.56
CA TYR A 37 -2.40 -17.00 -4.65
C TYR A 37 -3.26 -15.82 -5.14
N PRO A 38 -3.12 -14.62 -4.56
CA PRO A 38 -3.90 -13.46 -4.99
C PRO A 38 -3.54 -13.07 -6.42
N ARG A 39 -4.55 -12.61 -7.18
CA ARG A 39 -4.33 -12.06 -8.52
C ARG A 39 -3.73 -10.66 -8.37
N LEU A 40 -2.57 -10.45 -8.99
CA LEU A 40 -1.90 -9.15 -8.99
C LEU A 40 -2.45 -8.24 -10.10
N PRO A 41 -2.48 -6.90 -9.90
CA PRO A 41 -2.11 -6.15 -8.69
C PRO A 41 -3.20 -6.19 -7.59
N VAL A 42 -2.80 -6.33 -6.33
CA VAL A 42 -3.73 -6.29 -5.19
C VAL A 42 -3.92 -4.85 -4.74
N LEU A 43 -5.06 -4.26 -5.09
CA LEU A 43 -5.39 -2.87 -4.74
C LEU A 43 -6.11 -2.73 -3.39
N ARG A 44 -6.80 -3.79 -2.93
CA ARG A 44 -7.53 -3.82 -1.65
C ARG A 44 -7.37 -5.18 -0.98
N CYS A 45 -6.90 -5.18 0.26
CA CYS A 45 -6.80 -6.39 1.09
C CYS A 45 -7.23 -6.06 2.51
N ARG A 46 -8.17 -6.83 3.06
CA ARG A 46 -8.74 -6.60 4.40
C ARG A 46 -7.76 -6.95 5.53
N GLY A 47 -6.87 -7.91 5.28
CA GLY A 47 -5.81 -8.32 6.20
C GLY A 47 -4.45 -7.71 5.85
N TYR A 48 -4.41 -6.62 5.09
CA TYR A 48 -3.15 -5.94 4.79
C TYR A 48 -2.54 -5.42 6.08
N GLU A 49 -1.33 -5.90 6.40
CA GLU A 49 -0.53 -5.34 7.46
C GLU A 49 0.83 -4.93 6.87
N PRO A 50 1.20 -3.65 6.94
CA PRO A 50 2.49 -3.20 6.43
C PRO A 50 3.61 -3.92 7.19
N LYS A 51 4.62 -4.42 6.47
CA LYS A 51 5.93 -4.61 7.08
C LYS A 51 6.35 -3.24 7.57
N SER A 52 6.58 -3.13 8.87
CA SER A 52 7.04 -1.89 9.48
C SER A 52 8.49 -1.66 9.03
N ASP A 53 8.68 -1.32 7.77
CA ASP A 53 9.90 -0.71 7.27
C ASP A 53 9.80 0.77 7.68
N PRO A 54 10.63 1.25 8.62
CA PRO A 54 10.57 2.64 9.10
C PRO A 54 10.96 3.69 8.03
N ASP A 55 11.22 3.26 6.79
CA ASP A 55 11.75 4.08 5.70
C ASP A 55 10.68 4.75 4.81
N LEU A 56 9.40 4.35 4.90
CA LEU A 56 8.34 5.13 4.25
C LEU A 56 7.65 6.04 5.26
N PRO A 57 7.93 7.36 5.29
CA PRO A 57 7.12 8.28 6.04
C PRO A 57 5.69 8.18 5.51
N SER A 58 4.75 7.92 6.41
CA SER A 58 3.31 7.99 6.15
C SER A 58 3.01 9.24 5.31
N PRO A 59 2.33 9.12 4.15
CA PRO A 59 1.96 10.28 3.37
C PRO A 59 1.17 11.20 4.29
N PRO A 60 1.46 12.51 4.35
CA PRO A 60 0.67 13.42 5.15
C PRO A 60 -0.76 13.27 4.67
N LEU A 61 -1.63 12.86 5.60
CA LEU A 61 -3.07 12.81 5.39
C LEU A 61 -3.45 14.11 4.69
N ARG A 62 -3.93 13.97 3.46
CA ARG A 62 -4.31 15.05 2.56
C ARG A 62 -5.50 15.79 3.17
N GLY A 63 -5.22 16.66 4.14
CA GLY A 63 -6.12 17.66 4.66
C GLY A 63 -6.24 18.79 3.64
N GLY A 64 -7.11 18.60 2.65
CA GLY A 64 -7.54 19.70 1.81
C GLY A 64 -8.66 20.50 2.49
N ALA A 65 -8.55 21.83 2.49
CA ALA A 65 -9.59 22.82 2.16
C ALA A 65 -9.05 24.26 2.43
N PRO A 66 -9.72 25.36 2.02
CA PRO A 66 -9.52 26.04 0.74
C PRO A 66 -8.98 27.48 0.87
N ARG A 67 -8.65 28.09 -0.28
CA ARG A 67 -8.19 29.48 -0.46
C ARG A 67 -9.29 30.51 -0.12
N VAL A 68 -8.92 31.65 0.50
CA VAL A 68 -9.35 33.06 0.30
C VAL A 68 -8.79 33.89 1.47
N ALA A 69 -8.46 35.19 1.47
CA ALA A 69 -8.24 36.26 0.51
C ALA A 69 -7.50 37.39 1.29
N GLY A 70 -6.66 38.20 0.64
CA GLY A 70 -6.10 39.39 1.29
C GLY A 70 -4.91 40.05 0.59
N SER A 71 -5.13 40.61 -0.61
CA SER A 71 -4.46 41.88 -0.99
C SER A 71 -5.40 43.02 -0.56
N PRO A 72 -4.98 44.29 -0.36
CA PRO A 72 -3.72 44.93 -0.77
C PRO A 72 -3.05 45.88 0.27
N GLY A 73 -1.83 46.32 -0.04
CA GLY A 73 -1.36 47.69 0.26
C GLY A 73 -0.36 47.87 1.40
N GLU A 74 0.86 48.31 1.08
CA GLU A 74 1.39 49.57 1.63
C GLU A 74 2.52 50.10 0.74
N VAL A 75 2.51 51.42 0.54
CA VAL A 75 3.51 52.22 -0.18
C VAL A 75 4.51 52.75 0.84
N ASN A 76 5.81 52.62 0.58
CA ASN A 76 6.79 53.67 0.88
C ASN A 76 8.00 53.55 -0.03
#